data_AF-A0A172XTD9-F1
#
_entry.id   AF-A0A172XTD9-F1
#
_cell.length_a   1.000
_cell.length_b   1.000
_cell.length_c   1.000
_cell.angle_alpha   90.00
_cell.angle_beta   90.00
_cell.angle_gamma   90.00
#
_symmetry.space_group_name_H-M   'P 1'
#
loop_
_entity.id
_entity.type
_entity.pdbx_description
1 polymer ?
#
loop_
_entity_poly.entity_id
_entity_poly.type
_entity_poly.pdbx_seq_one_letter_code
_entity_poly.pdbx_strand_id
1 'polypeptide(L)'
;MKKQLLVLSSLLLISCGGSDFLNSQEEVQTPKVLDKNSLIQSKTSSITNKTETVLMNLSFDTGVRSENGGCSFEYILGPPGHENTHTSTQCFGPNPISQNGYLVRGYGKPRRSAFNYDDWFGVMLISKNEGKMTNLQGQSVLVDNPLSNAISIQQHFQANQTYEITLSTIIEDQIYTSKHSQYSSNTYSIDKSEAFPTLAIELKDTPEISGTDPCAARPNVGNGLTQANNYKKQTVEKTSQWAKENKTFVFNFSTKEEKNGLVIYFLPEVSGQRPAQHVPESYFRMDIRNVKVIQKPFDPIYVVPDTRPNTNPCGFRGGC
;
A
#
# COMPACT_ATOMS: atom_id res chain seq x y z
N MET A 1 51.67 59.40 22.70
CA MET A 1 50.42 59.98 23.24
C MET A 1 49.60 58.82 23.84
N LYS A 2 49.75 58.51 25.13
CA LYS A 2 48.82 58.89 26.23
C LYS A 2 47.33 58.84 25.83
N LYS A 3 46.64 57.75 26.20
CA LYS A 3 45.60 57.75 27.23
C LYS A 3 45.33 56.32 27.72
N GLN A 4 45.53 56.15 29.02
CA GLN A 4 45.10 55.02 29.85
C GLN A 4 43.59 55.12 30.10
N LEU A 5 42.91 53.99 30.32
CA LEU A 5 42.25 53.74 31.62
C LEU A 5 41.90 52.26 31.79
N LEU A 6 42.49 51.68 32.84
CA LEU A 6 42.05 50.51 33.60
C LEU A 6 40.91 50.92 34.55
N VAL A 7 40.14 49.93 35.03
CA VAL A 7 39.65 49.71 36.42
C VAL A 7 38.56 48.62 36.34
N LEU A 8 38.81 47.38 36.83
CA LEU A 8 38.64 46.89 38.23
C LEU A 8 37.17 47.05 38.69
N SER A 9 36.46 46.10 39.31
CA SER A 9 36.82 44.82 39.92
C SER A 9 35.56 44.20 40.57
N SER A 10 35.67 42.90 40.87
CA SER A 10 35.23 42.21 42.12
C SER A 10 33.74 41.97 42.46
N LEU A 11 33.41 40.66 42.45
CA LEU A 11 32.73 39.85 43.47
C LEU A 11 31.92 40.51 44.61
N LEU A 12 30.72 39.94 44.85
CA LEU A 12 30.16 39.43 46.13
C LEU A 12 28.76 38.82 45.80
N LEU A 13 28.52 37.50 45.87
CA LEU A 13 28.23 36.61 47.02
C LEU A 13 26.79 36.69 47.60
N ILE A 14 26.14 35.49 47.64
CA ILE A 14 25.19 34.93 48.63
C ILE A 14 23.69 34.78 48.24
N SER A 15 23.34 33.48 48.08
CA SER A 15 22.16 32.67 48.42
C SER A 15 20.75 33.28 48.58
N CYS A 16 19.72 32.57 48.10
CA CYS A 16 18.95 31.60 48.92
C CYS A 16 17.83 30.95 48.09
N GLY A 17 17.55 29.67 48.36
CA GLY A 17 16.36 29.00 47.84
C GLY A 17 16.58 27.52 47.53
N GLY A 18 16.81 26.71 48.57
CA GLY A 18 16.84 25.26 48.46
C GLY A 18 15.44 24.65 48.32
N SER A 19 15.40 23.49 47.69
CA SER A 19 14.68 22.31 48.20
C SER A 19 15.20 21.08 47.46
N ASP A 20 16.05 20.34 48.16
CA ASP A 20 16.06 18.89 48.30
C ASP A 20 15.52 18.04 47.15
N PHE A 21 16.41 17.27 46.53
CA PHE A 21 16.26 15.80 46.51
C PHE A 21 17.65 15.17 46.52
N LEU A 22 17.98 14.51 47.64
CA LEU A 22 19.16 13.67 47.84
C LEU A 22 18.85 12.22 47.45
N ASN A 23 19.89 11.57 46.90
CA ASN A 23 20.16 10.13 46.85
C ASN A 23 19.28 9.26 45.91
N SER A 24 19.83 8.29 45.18
CA SER A 24 21.03 7.49 45.42
C SER A 24 21.59 6.90 44.11
N GLN A 25 22.87 6.52 44.17
CA GLN A 25 23.68 5.89 43.14
C GLN A 25 23.20 4.49 42.72
N GLU A 26 23.59 4.16 41.47
CA GLU A 26 24.00 2.85 40.94
C GLU A 26 23.21 1.59 41.32
N GLU A 27 22.63 0.97 40.29
CA GLU A 27 22.95 -0.44 40.02
C GLU A 27 22.87 -0.74 38.52
N VAL A 28 24.01 -1.18 37.96
CA VAL A 28 24.11 -1.82 36.65
C VAL A 28 23.53 -3.22 36.78
N GLN A 29 22.42 -3.50 36.08
CA GLN A 29 21.99 -4.88 35.83
C GLN A 29 21.78 -5.09 34.33
N THR A 30 22.54 -6.07 33.82
CA THR A 30 22.48 -6.72 32.51
C THR A 30 21.07 -7.03 32.01
N PRO A 31 20.84 -7.03 30.67
CA PRO A 31 19.53 -7.29 30.10
C PRO A 31 19.16 -8.77 30.28
N LYS A 32 18.17 -9.04 31.13
CA LYS A 32 17.44 -10.31 31.13
C LYS A 32 16.52 -10.35 29.91
N VAL A 33 16.69 -11.41 29.12
CA VAL A 33 15.75 -11.90 28.11
C VAL A 33 14.32 -11.83 28.66
N LEU A 34 13.44 -11.09 27.99
CA LEU A 34 12.01 -11.12 28.25
C LEU A 34 11.22 -11.34 26.95
N ASP A 35 10.63 -12.53 26.94
CA ASP A 35 9.49 -13.06 26.20
C ASP A 35 8.82 -12.25 25.07
N LYS A 36 8.74 -12.94 23.93
CA LYS A 36 7.68 -12.81 22.93
C LYS A 36 6.33 -13.04 23.62
N ASN A 37 5.65 -11.99 24.09
CA ASN A 37 4.17 -11.89 24.24
C ASN A 37 3.71 -10.57 24.91
N SER A 38 4.30 -9.42 24.57
CA SER A 38 3.77 -8.13 25.02
C SER A 38 3.64 -7.13 23.86
N LEU A 39 2.55 -7.22 23.12
CA LEU A 39 2.06 -6.11 22.30
C LEU A 39 0.70 -5.70 22.89
N ILE A 40 0.80 -4.75 23.82
CA ILE A 40 -0.27 -4.19 24.63
C ILE A 40 -1.11 -3.23 23.75
N GLN A 41 -2.36 -3.63 23.55
CA GLN A 41 -3.57 -2.84 23.80
C GLN A 41 -3.40 -1.31 23.79
N SER A 42 -3.92 -0.65 22.75
CA SER A 42 -4.48 0.69 22.89
C SER A 42 -5.94 0.56 23.35
N LYS A 43 -6.16 0.71 24.66
CA LYS A 43 -7.49 0.90 25.26
C LYS A 43 -7.99 2.32 24.97
N THR A 44 -9.04 2.43 24.18
CA THR A 44 -10.05 3.50 24.32
C THR A 44 -11.43 2.86 24.27
N SER A 45 -11.83 2.30 25.41
CA SER A 45 -13.19 1.82 25.64
C SER A 45 -14.08 2.99 26.09
N SER A 46 -14.92 3.47 25.17
CA SER A 46 -16.10 4.26 25.49
C SER A 46 -17.33 3.43 25.13
N ILE A 47 -18.08 3.02 26.15
CA ILE A 47 -19.26 2.14 26.05
C ILE A 47 -20.50 2.98 25.77
N THR A 48 -21.20 2.76 24.65
CA THR A 48 -22.67 2.52 24.58
C THR A 48 -23.16 2.23 23.16
N ASN A 49 -23.81 1.05 22.99
CA ASN A 49 -24.60 0.54 21.84
C ASN A 49 -23.92 -0.42 20.83
N LYS A 50 -23.64 -1.68 21.18
CA LYS A 50 -23.24 -2.76 20.23
C LYS A 50 -22.33 -2.24 19.10
N THR A 51 -21.34 -1.45 19.51
CA THR A 51 -20.87 -0.25 18.80
C THR A 51 -19.82 -0.57 17.79
N GLU A 52 -19.96 0.04 16.61
CA GLU A 52 -18.90 0.11 15.62
C GLU A 52 -17.55 0.46 16.29
N THR A 53 -16.50 -0.30 16.01
CA THR A 53 -15.18 -0.14 16.61
C THR A 53 -14.15 0.13 15.52
N VAL A 54 -13.33 1.17 15.67
CA VAL A 54 -12.24 1.43 14.72
C VAL A 54 -11.13 0.42 14.97
N LEU A 55 -10.97 -0.53 14.05
CA LEU A 55 -9.98 -1.60 14.13
C LEU A 55 -8.62 -1.15 13.61
N MET A 56 -8.62 -0.35 12.54
CA MET A 56 -7.41 0.19 11.94
C MET A 56 -7.65 1.62 11.43
N ASN A 57 -6.66 2.47 11.59
CA ASN A 57 -6.62 3.81 10.99
C ASN A 57 -5.16 4.13 10.60
N LEU A 58 -4.75 3.60 9.45
CA LEU A 58 -3.38 3.69 8.94
C LEU A 58 -3.26 4.84 7.94
N SER A 59 -2.67 5.94 8.39
CA SER A 59 -2.24 7.03 7.51
C SER A 59 -0.85 6.76 6.95
N PHE A 60 -0.67 7.02 5.66
CA PHE A 60 0.61 7.04 4.98
C PHE A 60 1.12 8.46 4.71
N ASP A 61 0.37 9.50 5.04
CA ASP A 61 0.81 10.90 4.85
C ASP A 61 1.99 11.26 5.76
N THR A 62 2.12 10.56 6.88
CA THR A 62 3.16 10.78 7.89
C THR A 62 3.85 9.47 8.27
N GLY A 63 5.02 9.56 8.90
CA GLY A 63 5.81 8.41 9.36
C GLY A 63 7.07 8.15 8.55
N VAL A 64 7.84 7.15 8.98
CA VAL A 64 9.15 6.82 8.39
C VAL A 64 8.99 6.28 6.97
N ARG A 65 10.01 6.48 6.13
CA ARG A 65 10.04 5.90 4.79
C ARG A 65 10.12 4.38 4.87
N SER A 66 9.46 3.71 3.95
CA SER A 66 9.59 2.26 3.81
C SER A 66 11.02 1.93 3.42
N GLU A 67 11.78 1.24 4.25
CA GLU A 67 13.13 0.75 3.93
C GLU A 67 13.21 -0.76 4.22
N ASN A 68 14.10 -1.45 3.49
CA ASN A 68 14.38 -2.88 3.69
C ASN A 68 13.20 -3.82 3.42
N GLY A 69 12.30 -3.45 2.51
CA GLY A 69 11.17 -4.30 2.08
C GLY A 69 11.56 -5.54 1.28
N GLY A 70 12.86 -5.74 0.99
CA GLY A 70 13.36 -6.87 0.21
C GLY A 70 13.36 -6.63 -1.31
N CYS A 71 12.89 -5.49 -1.78
CA CYS A 71 13.06 -5.04 -3.16
C CYS A 71 13.93 -3.77 -3.23
N SER A 72 14.52 -3.52 -4.40
CA SER A 72 15.18 -2.26 -4.72
C SER A 72 14.69 -1.71 -6.06
N PHE A 73 14.83 -0.39 -6.22
CA PHE A 73 14.56 0.30 -7.47
C PHE A 73 15.68 1.28 -7.78
N GLU A 74 15.83 1.61 -9.05
CA GLU A 74 16.76 2.63 -9.52
C GLU A 74 16.01 3.92 -9.82
N TYR A 75 16.66 5.04 -9.55
CA TYR A 75 16.18 6.37 -9.90
C TYR A 75 17.37 7.22 -10.34
N ILE A 76 17.10 8.17 -11.21
CA ILE A 76 18.11 9.06 -11.78
C ILE A 76 18.15 10.33 -10.94
N LEU A 77 19.34 10.73 -10.49
CA LEU A 77 19.62 12.04 -9.91
C LEU A 77 20.59 12.80 -10.81
N GLY A 78 20.35 14.10 -10.96
CA GLY A 78 21.24 15.00 -11.66
C GLY A 78 20.56 15.71 -12.83
N PRO A 79 21.15 16.81 -13.31
CA PRO A 79 20.66 17.50 -14.50
C PRO A 79 20.83 16.62 -15.74
N PRO A 80 20.03 16.83 -16.80
CA PRO A 80 20.18 16.12 -18.07
C PRO A 80 21.63 16.20 -18.57
N GLY A 81 22.23 15.05 -18.93
CA GLY A 81 23.62 14.94 -19.37
C GLY A 81 24.66 14.63 -18.28
N HIS A 82 24.27 14.69 -17.00
CA HIS A 82 25.08 14.24 -15.84
C HIS A 82 24.24 13.35 -14.91
N GLU A 83 23.47 12.44 -15.50
CA GLU A 83 22.56 11.55 -14.81
C GLU A 83 23.33 10.44 -14.08
N ASN A 84 23.27 10.45 -12.75
CA ASN A 84 23.76 9.36 -11.92
C ASN A 84 22.58 8.46 -11.55
N THR A 85 22.71 7.16 -11.83
CA THR A 85 21.73 6.16 -11.41
C THR A 85 22.00 5.77 -9.96
N HIS A 86 20.99 5.90 -9.10
CA HIS A 86 21.04 5.51 -7.70
C HIS A 86 20.08 4.36 -7.43
N THR A 87 20.56 3.33 -6.75
CA THR A 87 19.73 2.23 -6.27
C THR A 87 19.26 2.52 -4.85
N SER A 88 17.96 2.43 -4.60
CA SER A 88 17.36 2.56 -3.27
C SER A 88 16.52 1.33 -2.93
N THR A 89 16.50 0.98 -1.64
CA THR A 89 15.64 -0.04 -1.05
C THR A 89 14.37 0.55 -0.46
N GLN A 90 14.07 1.83 -0.75
CA GLN A 90 12.96 2.57 -0.16
C GLN A 90 11.58 2.17 -0.72
N CYS A 91 11.25 0.88 -0.71
CA CYS A 91 9.99 0.36 -1.22
C CYS A 91 9.48 -0.79 -0.36
N PHE A 92 8.17 -0.99 -0.40
CA PHE A 92 7.52 -2.19 0.12
C PHE A 92 7.78 -3.34 -0.85
N GLY A 93 8.27 -4.45 -0.32
CA GLY A 93 8.50 -5.69 -1.05
C GLY A 93 7.98 -6.88 -0.24
N PRO A 94 8.49 -8.10 -0.48
CA PRO A 94 8.00 -9.29 0.21
C PRO A 94 8.22 -9.25 1.73
N ASN A 95 9.24 -8.54 2.22
CA ASN A 95 9.52 -8.44 3.66
C ASN A 95 8.63 -7.37 4.31
N PRO A 96 8.06 -7.64 5.50
CA PRO A 96 7.16 -6.69 6.16
C PRO A 96 7.97 -5.52 6.73
N ILE A 97 7.43 -4.31 6.55
CA ILE A 97 7.96 -3.08 7.13
C ILE A 97 6.93 -2.52 8.09
N SER A 98 7.38 -2.06 9.26
CA SER A 98 6.50 -1.36 10.21
C SER A 98 6.20 0.05 9.72
N GLN A 99 4.92 0.37 9.56
CA GLN A 99 4.40 1.69 9.21
C GLN A 99 3.33 2.07 10.23
N ASN A 100 3.62 3.09 11.05
CA ASN A 100 2.66 3.65 12.02
C ASN A 100 1.96 2.59 12.89
N GLY A 101 2.70 1.56 13.32
CA GLY A 101 2.20 0.47 14.17
C GLY A 101 1.68 -0.77 13.43
N TYR A 102 1.66 -0.75 12.10
CA TYR A 102 1.16 -1.86 11.27
C TYR A 102 2.29 -2.47 10.45
N LEU A 103 2.24 -3.78 10.21
CA LEU A 103 3.19 -4.44 9.31
C LEU A 103 2.64 -4.44 7.89
N VAL A 104 3.39 -3.84 6.97
CA VAL A 104 3.00 -3.66 5.57
C VAL A 104 4.01 -4.32 4.64
N ARG A 105 3.53 -5.09 3.67
CA ARG A 105 4.30 -5.71 2.58
C ARG A 105 3.85 -5.17 1.24
N GLY A 106 4.68 -5.33 0.21
CA GLY A 106 4.39 -4.89 -1.15
C GLY A 106 4.67 -5.97 -2.19
N TYR A 107 3.96 -5.88 -3.31
CA TYR A 107 4.23 -6.63 -4.52
C TYR A 107 4.32 -5.63 -5.68
N GLY A 108 5.43 -5.68 -6.40
CA GLY A 108 5.71 -4.79 -7.51
C GLY A 108 6.34 -3.45 -7.14
N LYS A 109 7.06 -3.42 -6.01
CA LYS A 109 7.77 -2.23 -5.50
C LYS A 109 6.90 -0.99 -5.22
N PRO A 110 5.69 -1.10 -4.62
CA PRO A 110 5.03 0.07 -4.06
C PRO A 110 5.98 0.83 -3.15
N ARG A 111 5.93 2.16 -3.16
CA ARG A 111 6.84 2.96 -2.35
C ARG A 111 6.16 4.23 -1.88
N ARG A 112 6.75 4.88 -0.88
CA ARG A 112 6.46 6.27 -0.52
C ARG A 112 7.42 7.20 -1.26
N SER A 113 7.08 8.48 -1.36
CA SER A 113 7.96 9.43 -2.03
C SER A 113 9.34 9.45 -1.37
N ALA A 114 10.38 9.37 -2.21
CA ALA A 114 11.76 9.49 -1.79
C ALA A 114 12.20 10.98 -1.69
N PHE A 115 11.35 11.94 -2.09
CA PHE A 115 11.74 13.33 -2.19
C PHE A 115 10.67 14.29 -1.71
N ASN A 116 11.08 15.32 -0.99
CA ASN A 116 10.16 16.32 -0.43
C ASN A 116 9.56 17.25 -1.51
N TYR A 117 10.01 17.15 -2.76
CA TYR A 117 9.51 17.90 -3.91
C TYR A 117 8.54 17.11 -4.79
N ASP A 118 8.30 15.84 -4.48
CA ASP A 118 7.29 15.05 -5.16
C ASP A 118 5.90 15.38 -4.59
N ASP A 119 4.92 15.61 -5.45
CA ASP A 119 3.53 15.96 -5.08
C ASP A 119 2.71 14.79 -4.48
N TRP A 120 3.36 13.73 -3.99
CA TRP A 120 2.69 12.53 -3.49
C TRP A 120 3.31 12.07 -2.17
N PHE A 121 2.48 11.80 -1.15
CA PHE A 121 2.96 11.52 0.22
C PHE A 121 2.54 10.14 0.75
N GLY A 122 1.57 9.48 0.12
CA GLY A 122 1.12 8.15 0.51
C GLY A 122 1.95 7.04 -0.13
N VAL A 123 1.33 5.88 -0.34
CA VAL A 123 1.94 4.73 -1.03
C VAL A 123 1.51 4.71 -2.49
N MET A 124 2.46 4.80 -3.40
CA MET A 124 2.22 4.74 -4.82
C MET A 124 2.05 3.30 -5.28
N LEU A 125 0.92 3.03 -5.93
CA LEU A 125 0.65 1.84 -6.72
C LEU A 125 0.54 2.25 -8.20
N ILE A 126 1.05 1.39 -9.07
CA ILE A 126 0.98 1.57 -10.51
C ILE A 126 0.15 0.44 -11.13
N SER A 127 -0.68 0.82 -12.10
CA SER A 127 -1.42 -0.08 -12.98
C SER A 127 -1.19 0.34 -14.42
N LYS A 128 -0.73 -0.59 -15.26
CA LYS A 128 -0.44 -0.31 -16.69
C LYS A 128 -0.75 -1.53 -17.54
N ASN A 129 -1.33 -1.32 -18.71
CA ASN A 129 -1.39 -2.34 -19.76
C ASN A 129 -0.86 -1.75 -21.08
N GLU A 130 -0.14 -2.56 -21.83
CA GLU A 130 0.34 -2.21 -23.17
C GLU A 130 0.30 -3.45 -24.07
N GLY A 131 0.16 -3.25 -25.38
CA GLY A 131 0.23 -4.34 -26.33
C GLY A 131 1.64 -4.91 -26.45
N LYS A 132 1.78 -6.24 -26.42
CA LYS A 132 3.05 -6.91 -26.75
C LYS A 132 2.82 -7.97 -27.81
N MET A 133 3.62 -7.94 -28.87
CA MET A 133 3.70 -9.05 -29.82
C MET A 133 4.52 -10.19 -29.23
N THR A 134 3.98 -11.40 -29.26
CA THR A 134 4.67 -12.62 -28.85
C THR A 134 4.50 -13.71 -29.91
N ASN A 135 5.42 -14.67 -29.95
CA ASN A 135 5.29 -15.82 -30.82
C ASN A 135 4.57 -16.96 -30.07
N LEU A 136 3.43 -17.39 -30.58
CA LEU A 136 2.67 -18.55 -30.11
C LEU A 136 2.54 -19.52 -31.28
N GLN A 137 3.13 -20.71 -31.15
CA GLN A 137 3.08 -21.77 -32.17
C GLN A 137 3.55 -21.30 -33.57
N GLY A 138 4.57 -20.43 -33.61
CA GLY A 138 5.13 -19.90 -34.87
C GLY A 138 4.36 -18.74 -35.49
N GLN A 139 3.28 -18.28 -34.87
CA GLN A 139 2.54 -17.08 -35.28
C GLN A 139 2.79 -15.92 -34.31
N SER A 140 3.02 -14.73 -34.87
CA SER A 140 3.07 -13.49 -34.11
C SER A 140 1.66 -13.11 -33.69
N VAL A 141 1.41 -13.05 -32.39
CA VAL A 141 0.11 -12.66 -31.83
C VAL A 141 0.25 -11.53 -30.83
N LEU A 142 -0.77 -10.68 -30.78
CA LEU A 142 -0.88 -9.61 -29.80
C LEU A 142 -1.42 -10.18 -28.48
N VAL A 143 -0.77 -9.82 -27.37
CA VAL A 143 -1.19 -10.20 -26.02
C VAL A 143 -1.09 -9.00 -25.07
N ASP A 144 -1.90 -9.02 -24.01
CA ASP A 144 -1.73 -8.10 -22.89
C ASP A 144 -0.35 -8.23 -22.28
N ASN A 145 0.27 -7.08 -21.99
CA ASN A 145 1.44 -6.98 -21.15
C ASN A 145 1.02 -6.12 -19.95
N PRO A 146 0.46 -6.72 -18.88
CA PRO A 146 -0.04 -6.00 -17.71
C PRO A 146 1.06 -5.75 -16.67
N LEU A 147 0.93 -4.67 -15.91
CA LEU A 147 1.71 -4.33 -14.72
C LEU A 147 0.70 -3.91 -13.67
N SER A 148 0.83 -4.49 -12.49
CA SER A 148 -0.05 -4.23 -11.36
C SER A 148 0.78 -4.24 -10.08
N ASN A 149 0.36 -3.44 -9.11
CA ASN A 149 0.96 -3.44 -7.78
C ASN A 149 -0.07 -3.82 -6.73
N ALA A 150 0.43 -4.28 -5.58
CA ALA A 150 -0.40 -4.51 -4.40
C ALA A 150 0.37 -4.21 -3.13
N ILE A 151 -0.35 -3.83 -2.07
CA ILE A 151 0.15 -3.85 -0.70
C ILE A 151 -0.68 -4.79 0.15
N SER A 152 -0.08 -5.33 1.19
CA SER A 152 -0.74 -6.16 2.19
C SER A 152 -0.45 -5.61 3.57
N ILE A 153 -1.50 -5.46 4.37
CA ILE A 153 -1.43 -4.97 5.74
C ILE A 153 -1.82 -6.12 6.66
N GLN A 154 -0.94 -6.47 7.60
CA GLN A 154 -1.23 -7.48 8.60
C GLN A 154 -2.24 -6.93 9.61
N GLN A 155 -3.44 -7.50 9.60
CA GLN A 155 -4.55 -7.13 10.47
C GLN A 155 -5.40 -8.37 10.73
N HIS A 156 -5.70 -8.64 11.99
CA HIS A 156 -6.60 -9.72 12.37
C HIS A 156 -8.06 -9.27 12.24
N PHE A 157 -8.85 -10.04 11.51
CA PHE A 157 -10.28 -9.91 11.30
C PHE A 157 -10.97 -11.14 11.89
N GLN A 158 -11.84 -10.89 12.86
CA GLN A 158 -12.61 -11.91 13.57
C GLN A 158 -13.73 -12.46 12.68
N ALA A 159 -14.04 -13.75 12.84
CA ALA A 159 -15.21 -14.36 12.23
C ALA A 159 -16.53 -13.74 12.76
N ASN A 160 -17.58 -13.82 11.95
CA ASN A 160 -18.93 -13.36 12.26
C ASN A 160 -18.97 -11.87 12.64
N GLN A 161 -18.22 -11.06 11.89
CA GLN A 161 -18.24 -9.60 11.98
C GLN A 161 -18.35 -8.99 10.58
N THR A 162 -18.83 -7.75 10.55
CA THR A 162 -18.82 -6.92 9.34
C THR A 162 -17.72 -5.88 9.42
N TYR A 163 -17.04 -5.65 8.32
CA TYR A 163 -15.95 -4.71 8.20
C TYR A 163 -16.24 -3.70 7.10
N GLU A 164 -16.24 -2.42 7.45
CA GLU A 164 -16.22 -1.32 6.49
C GLU A 164 -14.78 -0.87 6.33
N ILE A 165 -14.25 -0.98 5.11
CA ILE A 165 -12.88 -0.65 4.74
C ILE A 165 -12.93 0.55 3.82
N THR A 166 -12.38 1.66 4.28
CA THR A 166 -12.36 2.93 3.56
C THR A 166 -10.93 3.27 3.16
N LEU A 167 -10.72 3.49 1.86
CA LEU A 167 -9.44 3.91 1.28
C LEU A 167 -9.56 5.36 0.80
N SER A 168 -8.67 6.23 1.27
CA SER A 168 -8.52 7.59 0.75
C SER A 168 -7.32 7.65 -0.17
N THR A 169 -7.53 8.06 -1.42
CA THR A 169 -6.53 7.96 -2.49
C THR A 169 -6.51 9.20 -3.37
N ILE A 170 -5.39 9.41 -4.06
CA ILE A 170 -5.29 10.30 -5.23
C ILE A 170 -5.03 9.44 -6.45
N ILE A 171 -5.86 9.57 -7.48
CA ILE A 171 -5.73 8.84 -8.73
C ILE A 171 -5.25 9.77 -9.82
N GLU A 172 -4.28 9.31 -10.61
CA GLU A 172 -3.72 10.04 -11.72
C GLU A 172 -3.58 9.14 -12.94
N ASP A 173 -3.90 9.67 -14.11
CA ASP A 173 -3.70 9.02 -15.41
C ASP A 173 -2.45 9.61 -16.03
N GLN A 174 -1.43 8.78 -16.22
CA GLN A 174 -0.06 9.19 -16.53
C GLN A 174 0.19 9.44 -18.02
N ILE A 175 -0.84 9.79 -18.76
CA ILE A 175 -0.73 10.12 -20.18
C ILE A 175 -0.33 11.59 -20.27
N TYR A 176 0.98 11.82 -20.28
CA TYR A 176 1.55 13.14 -20.36
C TYR A 176 1.12 13.85 -21.65
N THR A 177 0.69 15.10 -21.51
CA THR A 177 0.47 16.09 -22.56
C THR A 177 1.72 16.44 -23.37
N SER A 178 2.89 15.92 -23.00
CA SER A 178 4.17 16.20 -23.64
C SER A 178 4.56 15.13 -24.66
N LYS A 179 3.84 15.08 -25.79
CA LYS A 179 4.45 14.66 -27.08
C LYS A 179 5.62 15.58 -27.50
N HIS A 180 5.86 16.67 -26.75
CA HIS A 180 6.88 17.68 -27.01
C HIS A 180 7.60 18.16 -25.73
N SER A 181 8.24 17.26 -24.98
CA SER A 181 9.43 17.68 -24.22
C SER A 181 10.60 17.67 -25.18
N GLN A 182 11.26 18.82 -25.36
CA GLN A 182 12.46 18.98 -26.21
C GLN A 182 13.64 18.10 -25.77
N TYR A 183 13.51 17.38 -24.64
CA TYR A 183 14.57 16.62 -23.99
C TYR A 183 14.20 15.15 -23.69
N SER A 184 12.99 14.68 -24.02
CA SER A 184 12.65 13.25 -23.86
C SER A 184 12.24 12.65 -25.19
N SER A 185 12.98 11.62 -25.62
CA SER A 185 12.60 10.74 -26.72
C SER A 185 11.12 10.36 -26.63
N ASN A 186 10.40 10.42 -27.75
CA ASN A 186 9.01 9.99 -27.95
C ASN A 186 8.77 8.56 -27.44
N THR A 187 8.65 8.39 -26.13
CA THR A 187 8.59 7.09 -25.45
C THR A 187 7.17 6.68 -25.07
N TYR A 188 6.18 7.51 -25.39
CA TYR A 188 4.78 7.27 -25.08
C TYR A 188 3.95 7.34 -26.38
N SER A 189 3.32 6.23 -26.74
CA SER A 189 2.51 6.05 -27.97
C SER A 189 1.01 6.31 -27.76
N ILE A 190 0.58 6.46 -26.51
CA ILE A 190 -0.85 6.51 -26.14
C ILE A 190 -1.26 7.97 -25.96
N ASP A 191 -2.22 8.43 -26.75
CA ASP A 191 -2.77 9.80 -26.65
C ASP A 191 -3.87 9.93 -25.59
N LYS A 192 -4.49 8.82 -25.18
CA LYS A 192 -5.53 8.74 -24.15
C LYS A 192 -5.64 7.31 -23.59
N SER A 193 -6.00 7.16 -22.33
CA SER A 193 -6.17 5.84 -21.71
C SER A 193 -7.42 5.21 -22.31
N GLU A 194 -7.31 3.97 -22.76
CA GLU A 194 -8.42 3.20 -23.37
C GLU A 194 -9.12 2.29 -22.36
N ALA A 195 -8.63 2.30 -21.12
CA ALA A 195 -9.03 1.38 -20.06
C ALA A 195 -9.19 2.10 -18.72
N PHE A 196 -9.92 1.48 -17.79
CA PHE A 196 -9.99 1.93 -16.40
C PHE A 196 -9.39 0.90 -15.46
N PRO A 197 -8.48 1.29 -14.56
CA PRO A 197 -7.90 0.34 -13.64
C PRO A 197 -8.97 -0.08 -12.62
N THR A 198 -8.77 -1.24 -12.02
CA THR A 198 -9.63 -1.78 -10.98
C THR A 198 -8.89 -1.76 -9.65
N LEU A 199 -9.52 -1.17 -8.64
CA LEU A 199 -9.11 -1.34 -7.26
C LEU A 199 -9.80 -2.57 -6.70
N ALA A 200 -9.02 -3.53 -6.21
CA ALA A 200 -9.57 -4.69 -5.53
C ALA A 200 -9.03 -4.81 -4.11
N ILE A 201 -9.86 -5.32 -3.22
CA ILE A 201 -9.52 -5.59 -1.83
C ILE A 201 -9.81 -7.04 -1.52
N GLU A 202 -8.90 -7.68 -0.80
CA GLU A 202 -9.06 -9.04 -0.30
C GLU A 202 -8.76 -9.16 1.19
N LEU A 203 -9.61 -9.91 1.90
CA LEU A 203 -9.31 -10.41 3.24
C LEU A 203 -8.74 -11.83 3.13
N LYS A 204 -7.48 -12.01 3.56
CA LYS A 204 -6.72 -13.26 3.42
C LYS A 204 -6.40 -13.91 4.75
N ASP A 205 -6.23 -15.23 4.74
CA ASP A 205 -5.79 -16.00 5.91
C ASP A 205 -4.35 -15.64 6.33
N THR A 206 -3.52 -15.24 5.37
CA THR A 206 -2.15 -14.77 5.59
C THR A 206 -1.93 -13.40 4.94
N PRO A 207 -1.03 -12.56 5.48
CA PRO A 207 -0.70 -11.27 4.88
C PRO A 207 0.23 -11.41 3.66
N GLU A 208 0.51 -12.62 3.17
CA GLU A 208 1.39 -12.83 2.03
C GLU A 208 0.66 -12.59 0.71
N ILE A 209 1.32 -11.83 -0.18
CA ILE A 209 0.85 -11.61 -1.54
C ILE A 209 1.45 -12.72 -2.41
N SER A 210 0.59 -13.54 -3.00
CA SER A 210 1.01 -14.66 -3.84
C SER A 210 1.62 -14.16 -5.14
N GLY A 211 2.67 -14.83 -5.62
CA GLY A 211 3.32 -14.57 -6.91
C GLY A 211 4.76 -15.05 -6.92
N THR A 212 5.37 -15.11 -8.10
CA THR A 212 6.70 -15.71 -8.29
C THR A 212 7.84 -14.73 -8.08
N ASP A 213 7.66 -13.46 -8.44
CA ASP A 213 8.67 -12.43 -8.31
C ASP A 213 8.04 -11.07 -7.94
N PRO A 214 7.95 -10.74 -6.64
CA PRO A 214 7.40 -9.48 -6.16
C PRO A 214 8.28 -8.28 -6.51
N CYS A 215 9.53 -8.48 -6.93
CA CYS A 215 10.48 -7.43 -7.28
C CYS A 215 10.75 -7.36 -8.79
N ALA A 216 9.96 -8.04 -9.61
CA ALA A 216 10.07 -7.99 -11.07
C ALA A 216 10.02 -6.54 -11.59
N ALA A 217 10.67 -6.28 -12.73
CA ALA A 217 10.58 -4.99 -13.40
C ALA A 217 9.14 -4.68 -13.88
N ARG A 218 8.39 -5.74 -14.22
CA ARG A 218 7.01 -5.65 -14.69
C ARG A 218 6.11 -6.65 -13.94
N PRO A 219 5.81 -6.37 -12.67
CA PRO A 219 5.08 -7.27 -11.78
C PRO A 219 3.62 -7.41 -12.22
N ASN A 220 3.09 -8.62 -12.20
CA ASN A 220 1.66 -8.87 -12.33
C ASN A 220 1.21 -9.72 -11.14
N VAL A 221 0.42 -9.13 -10.24
CA VAL A 221 -0.07 -9.79 -9.01
C VAL A 221 -1.11 -10.87 -9.37
N GLY A 222 -1.68 -10.79 -10.57
CA GLY A 222 -2.73 -11.69 -11.04
C GLY A 222 -4.05 -11.50 -10.29
N ASN A 223 -5.12 -12.10 -10.81
CA ASN A 223 -6.35 -12.31 -10.04
C ASN A 223 -6.20 -13.65 -9.35
N GLY A 224 -6.03 -13.68 -8.03
CA GLY A 224 -6.10 -14.93 -7.27
C GLY A 224 -7.46 -15.61 -7.47
N LEU A 225 -7.51 -16.94 -7.37
CA LEU A 225 -8.76 -17.71 -7.25
C LEU A 225 -9.35 -17.50 -5.86
N THR A 226 -9.89 -16.32 -5.61
CA THR A 226 -10.34 -15.90 -4.28
C THR A 226 -11.81 -16.20 -4.10
N GLN A 227 -12.21 -16.52 -2.87
CA GLN A 227 -13.63 -16.66 -2.53
C GLN A 227 -14.29 -15.29 -2.70
N ALA A 228 -15.40 -15.24 -3.45
CA ALA A 228 -16.10 -13.99 -3.75
C ALA A 228 -16.53 -13.21 -2.50
N ASN A 229 -16.73 -13.89 -1.37
CA ASN A 229 -17.08 -13.26 -0.11
C ASN A 229 -15.97 -12.37 0.47
N ASN A 230 -14.71 -12.72 0.21
CA ASN A 230 -13.55 -12.07 0.80
C ASN A 230 -12.77 -11.24 -0.22
N TYR A 231 -13.28 -11.11 -1.46
CA TYR A 231 -12.65 -10.35 -2.53
C TYR A 231 -13.68 -9.44 -3.19
N LYS A 232 -13.45 -8.13 -3.13
CA LYS A 232 -14.33 -7.13 -3.75
C LYS A 232 -13.51 -6.22 -4.65
N LYS A 233 -14.14 -5.73 -5.72
CA LYS A 233 -13.50 -4.88 -6.71
C LYS A 233 -14.40 -3.71 -7.07
N GLN A 234 -13.78 -2.58 -7.39
CA GLN A 234 -14.45 -1.40 -7.89
C GLN A 234 -13.60 -0.82 -9.03
N THR A 235 -14.23 -0.56 -10.17
CA THR A 235 -13.59 0.15 -11.28
C THR A 235 -13.30 1.58 -10.85
N VAL A 236 -12.10 2.06 -11.15
CA VAL A 236 -11.69 3.43 -10.84
C VAL A 236 -12.17 4.34 -11.97
N GLU A 237 -13.40 4.80 -11.85
CA GLU A 237 -13.98 5.77 -12.79
C GLU A 237 -13.38 7.15 -12.55
N LYS A 238 -12.89 7.77 -13.63
CA LYS A 238 -12.46 9.17 -13.61
C LYS A 238 -13.61 10.08 -13.99
N THR A 239 -13.78 11.16 -13.24
CA THR A 239 -14.80 12.18 -13.53
C THR A 239 -14.35 13.19 -14.57
N SER A 240 -13.04 13.36 -14.71
CA SER A 240 -12.41 14.23 -15.69
C SER A 240 -11.22 13.50 -16.30
N GLN A 241 -11.03 13.68 -17.60
CA GLN A 241 -9.73 13.39 -18.19
C GLN A 241 -8.71 14.38 -17.58
N TRP A 242 -7.43 14.02 -17.51
CA TRP A 242 -6.33 14.95 -17.19
C TRP A 242 -6.05 15.37 -15.73
N ALA A 243 -6.95 15.18 -14.75
CA ALA A 243 -6.69 15.63 -13.37
C ALA A 243 -6.20 14.50 -12.43
N LYS A 244 -5.39 14.91 -11.43
CA LYS A 244 -5.23 14.19 -10.16
C LYS A 244 -6.55 14.30 -9.40
N GLU A 245 -7.21 13.18 -9.15
CA GLU A 245 -8.53 13.15 -8.50
C GLU A 245 -8.44 12.53 -7.12
N ASN A 246 -8.93 13.23 -6.10
CA ASN A 246 -9.17 12.62 -4.79
C ASN A 246 -10.35 11.65 -4.90
N LYS A 247 -10.14 10.40 -4.51
CA LYS A 247 -11.17 9.36 -4.52
C LYS A 247 -11.18 8.63 -3.18
N THR A 248 -12.38 8.38 -2.69
CA THR A 248 -12.63 7.54 -1.53
C THR A 248 -13.35 6.28 -1.99
N PHE A 249 -12.81 5.12 -1.64
CA PHE A 249 -13.42 3.83 -1.91
C PHE A 249 -13.87 3.19 -0.61
N VAL A 250 -15.06 2.59 -0.60
CA VAL A 250 -15.64 1.95 0.58
C VAL A 250 -16.04 0.53 0.22
N PHE A 251 -15.52 -0.44 0.97
CA PHE A 251 -15.80 -1.85 0.79
C PHE A 251 -16.34 -2.43 2.09
N ASN A 252 -17.49 -3.10 2.03
CA ASN A 252 -18.08 -3.78 3.17
C ASN A 252 -17.89 -5.29 3.05
N PHE A 253 -17.41 -5.97 4.08
CA PHE A 253 -17.23 -7.42 4.11
C PHE A 253 -17.94 -8.02 5.32
N SER A 254 -18.71 -9.09 5.13
CA SER A 254 -19.19 -9.89 6.26
C SER A 254 -18.50 -11.23 6.23
N THR A 255 -17.60 -11.44 7.19
CA THR A 255 -16.73 -12.61 7.23
C THR A 255 -17.35 -13.69 8.11
N LYS A 256 -17.32 -14.95 7.64
CA LYS A 256 -17.75 -16.12 8.43
C LYS A 256 -16.58 -16.84 9.08
N GLU A 257 -15.37 -16.55 8.61
CA GLU A 257 -14.11 -17.14 9.04
C GLU A 257 -13.15 -16.01 9.40
N GLU A 258 -12.20 -16.29 10.27
CA GLU A 258 -11.13 -15.36 10.60
C GLU A 258 -10.19 -15.14 9.42
N LYS A 259 -9.63 -13.93 9.31
CA LYS A 259 -8.63 -13.54 8.31
C LYS A 259 -7.52 -12.73 8.99
N ASN A 260 -6.30 -12.74 8.47
CA ASN A 260 -5.13 -12.08 9.09
C ASN A 260 -4.41 -11.09 8.17
N GLY A 261 -4.94 -10.82 6.98
CA GLY A 261 -4.37 -9.86 6.04
C GLY A 261 -5.44 -9.10 5.29
N LEU A 262 -5.16 -7.81 5.07
CA LEU A 262 -5.87 -6.96 4.12
C LEU A 262 -4.95 -6.71 2.92
N VAL A 263 -5.32 -7.20 1.75
CA VAL A 263 -4.56 -6.94 0.51
C VAL A 263 -5.32 -5.95 -0.36
N ILE A 264 -4.62 -4.93 -0.83
CA ILE A 264 -5.13 -3.90 -1.74
C ILE A 264 -4.39 -4.03 -3.05
N TYR A 265 -5.12 -4.32 -4.13
CA TYR A 265 -4.61 -4.52 -5.47
C TYR A 265 -4.99 -3.34 -6.37
N PHE A 266 -4.05 -2.91 -7.21
CA PHE A 266 -4.32 -1.97 -8.28
C PHE A 266 -4.04 -2.65 -9.62
N LEU A 267 -5.12 -3.05 -10.28
CA LEU A 267 -5.11 -3.97 -11.41
C LEU A 267 -5.41 -3.24 -12.72
N PRO A 268 -4.73 -3.56 -13.82
CA PRO A 268 -5.08 -3.01 -15.12
C PRO A 268 -6.28 -3.75 -15.72
N GLU A 269 -7.01 -3.05 -16.58
CA GLU A 269 -7.94 -3.71 -17.50
C GLU A 269 -7.15 -4.43 -18.59
N VAL A 270 -7.62 -5.63 -18.95
CA VAL A 270 -6.98 -6.52 -19.92
C VAL A 270 -8.01 -6.99 -20.93
N SER A 271 -7.56 -7.35 -22.14
CA SER A 271 -8.43 -7.77 -23.25
C SER A 271 -9.33 -8.98 -22.94
N GLY A 272 -8.92 -9.82 -21.98
CA GLY A 272 -9.63 -11.03 -21.58
C GLY A 272 -9.55 -12.19 -22.59
N GLN A 273 -8.83 -12.04 -23.72
CA GLN A 273 -8.70 -13.04 -24.77
C GLN A 273 -7.24 -13.26 -25.16
N ARG A 274 -6.88 -14.48 -25.56
CA ARG A 274 -5.55 -14.80 -26.11
C ARG A 274 -5.70 -15.72 -27.32
N PRO A 275 -5.26 -15.30 -28.53
CA PRO A 275 -4.68 -13.99 -28.87
C PRO A 275 -5.69 -12.84 -28.75
N ALA A 276 -5.23 -11.63 -28.45
CA ALA A 276 -6.08 -10.45 -28.31
C ALA A 276 -6.24 -9.74 -29.66
N GLN A 277 -7.47 -9.35 -30.02
CA GLN A 277 -7.72 -8.50 -31.21
C GLN A 277 -7.32 -7.05 -30.95
N HIS A 278 -7.42 -6.61 -29.70
CA HIS A 278 -7.06 -5.29 -29.23
C HIS A 278 -6.63 -5.40 -27.76
N VAL A 279 -5.64 -4.61 -27.36
CA VAL A 279 -5.18 -4.51 -25.96
C VAL A 279 -5.49 -3.09 -25.50
N PRO A 280 -6.29 -2.90 -24.44
CA PRO A 280 -6.66 -1.57 -23.99
C PRO A 280 -5.48 -0.93 -23.27
N GLU A 281 -4.82 0.02 -23.95
CA GLU A 281 -3.58 0.61 -23.43
C GLU A 281 -3.88 1.69 -22.37
N SER A 282 -3.14 1.64 -21.26
CA SER A 282 -3.37 2.54 -20.12
C SER A 282 -2.17 2.63 -19.18
N TYR A 283 -2.04 3.75 -18.46
CA TYR A 283 -1.09 3.90 -17.35
C TYR A 283 -1.68 4.80 -16.26
N PHE A 284 -1.99 4.20 -15.12
CA PHE A 284 -2.50 4.89 -13.94
C PHE A 284 -1.57 4.78 -12.75
N ARG A 285 -1.64 5.81 -11.91
CA ARG A 285 -1.05 5.90 -10.58
C ARG A 285 -2.15 6.06 -9.54
N MET A 286 -1.98 5.37 -8.42
CA MET A 286 -2.82 5.52 -7.24
C MET A 286 -1.92 5.78 -6.04
N ASP A 287 -2.14 6.91 -5.39
CA ASP A 287 -1.45 7.31 -4.17
C ASP A 287 -2.38 7.08 -2.97
N ILE A 288 -2.16 5.98 -2.24
CA ILE A 288 -2.97 5.61 -1.07
C ILE A 288 -2.53 6.43 0.13
N ARG A 289 -3.40 7.32 0.63
CA ARG A 289 -3.13 8.21 1.78
C ARG A 289 -3.55 7.64 3.10
N ASN A 290 -4.72 6.99 3.15
CA ASN A 290 -5.26 6.45 4.39
C ASN A 290 -6.03 5.16 4.14
N VAL A 291 -5.93 4.24 5.11
CA VAL A 291 -6.71 3.00 5.17
C VAL A 291 -7.39 2.94 6.54
N LYS A 292 -8.72 3.02 6.56
CA LYS A 292 -9.53 2.92 7.76
C LYS A 292 -10.36 1.65 7.73
N VAL A 293 -10.38 0.90 8.83
CA VAL A 293 -11.24 -0.27 9.03
C VAL A 293 -12.10 -0.07 10.24
N ILE A 294 -13.41 -0.19 10.06
CA ILE A 294 -14.41 -0.16 11.13
C ILE A 294 -15.05 -1.54 11.22
N GLN A 295 -14.97 -2.16 12.39
CA GLN A 295 -15.68 -3.38 12.73
C GLN A 295 -17.10 -3.03 13.18
N LYS A 296 -18.10 -3.72 12.65
CA LYS A 296 -19.53 -3.56 12.91
C LYS A 296 -20.15 -4.91 13.24
N PRO A 297 -21.33 -4.94 13.90
CA PRO A 297 -22.11 -6.15 14.05
C PRO A 297 -22.33 -6.85 12.71
N PHE A 298 -22.33 -8.19 12.72
CA PHE A 298 -22.51 -8.97 11.51
C PHE A 298 -23.80 -8.64 10.76
N ASP A 299 -23.66 -8.33 9.48
CA ASP A 299 -24.74 -8.06 8.57
C ASP A 299 -24.70 -9.05 7.39
N PRO A 300 -25.69 -9.96 7.28
CA PRO A 300 -25.70 -10.97 6.23
C PRO A 300 -25.81 -10.40 4.81
N ILE A 301 -26.21 -9.13 4.61
CA ILE A 301 -26.35 -8.57 3.25
C ILE A 301 -25.02 -8.46 2.50
N TYR A 302 -23.90 -8.36 3.24
CA TYR A 302 -22.57 -8.28 2.63
C TYR A 302 -21.91 -9.66 2.44
N VAL A 303 -22.63 -10.74 2.78
CA VAL A 303 -22.21 -12.11 2.49
C VAL A 303 -22.51 -12.45 1.04
N VAL A 304 -21.48 -12.79 0.27
CA VAL A 304 -21.66 -13.33 -1.08
C VAL A 304 -21.89 -14.84 -0.96
N PRO A 305 -23.02 -15.40 -1.44
CA PRO A 305 -23.25 -16.84 -1.44
C PRO A 305 -22.16 -17.56 -2.23
N ASP A 306 -21.72 -18.73 -1.75
CA ASP A 306 -20.85 -19.58 -2.55
C ASP A 306 -21.68 -20.13 -3.72
N THR A 307 -21.39 -19.65 -4.93
CA THR A 307 -22.08 -20.08 -6.16
C THR A 307 -21.42 -21.28 -6.81
N ARG A 308 -20.38 -21.86 -6.19
CA ARG A 308 -19.82 -23.12 -6.67
C ARG A 308 -20.90 -24.20 -6.56
N PRO A 309 -21.27 -24.87 -7.67
CA PRO A 309 -22.18 -25.99 -7.59
C PRO A 309 -21.57 -26.99 -6.62
N ASN A 310 -22.33 -27.38 -5.61
CA ASN A 310 -21.91 -28.37 -4.63
C ASN A 310 -21.64 -29.68 -5.38
N THR A 311 -20.40 -29.93 -5.76
CA THR A 311 -19.96 -31.20 -6.32
C THR A 311 -19.84 -32.20 -5.18
N ASN A 312 -20.93 -32.44 -4.46
CA ASN A 312 -21.12 -33.69 -3.76
C ASN A 312 -21.29 -34.74 -4.87
N PRO A 313 -20.41 -35.75 -4.99
CA PRO A 313 -20.48 -36.76 -6.04
C PRO A 313 -21.63 -37.77 -5.82
N CYS A 314 -22.60 -37.46 -4.97
CA CYS A 314 -23.72 -38.33 -4.67
C CYS A 314 -25.01 -37.78 -5.27
N GLY A 315 -25.39 -38.29 -6.44
CA GLY A 315 -26.77 -38.24 -6.89
C GLY A 315 -26.97 -37.89 -8.36
N PHE A 316 -26.76 -38.85 -9.26
CA PHE A 316 -27.68 -39.15 -10.38
C PHE A 316 -27.32 -40.50 -11.03
N ARG A 317 -27.10 -41.53 -10.21
CA ARG A 317 -27.25 -42.98 -10.49
C ARG A 317 -26.81 -43.70 -9.20
N GLY A 318 -27.68 -44.56 -8.67
CA GLY A 318 -27.59 -45.08 -7.30
C GLY A 318 -26.32 -45.86 -6.97
N GLY A 319 -25.98 -45.87 -5.68
CA GLY A 319 -25.00 -46.76 -5.06
C GLY A 319 -24.06 -46.07 -4.07
N CYS A 320 -24.51 -45.91 -2.82
CA CYS A 320 -23.66 -46.08 -1.64
C CYS A 320 -24.03 -47.43 -1.02
#